data_AF-A0A962D379-F1
#
_entry.id   AF-A0A962D379-F1
#
_cell.length_a   1.000
_cell.length_b   1.000
_cell.length_c   1.000
_cell.angle_alpha   90.00
_cell.angle_beta   90.00
_cell.angle_gamma   90.00
#
_symmetry.space_group_name_H-M   'P 1'
#
loop_
_entity.id
_entity.type
_entity.pdbx_description
1 polymer ?
#
loop_
_entity_poly.entity_id
_entity_poly.type
_entity_poly.pdbx_seq_one_letter_code
_entity_poly.pdbx_strand_id
1 'polypeptide(L)'
;HVRADMQLALIPMGPPSTGKPVALAAALQHIDGDTAGALDRLCIHITSWRQLRAQSNNLITDMLGIAIINRLLRLAAEIAAEVPDLPRPDSCAAALSLLEDDELLQCRAFAGEHELWQALLSGATEEELLLDTPWKALFWNPRHTRALVALQPALFCQTTHADRVARRSLEPPMPGFSCDGWQRAFNSSGCIVLNGSNSNDRYYHRVLDLDARFRLFQLADWIRSQDGHADVSALLAEMPQELRNPAYRFELDAEHDLLRVSQVDTGHGQWWSLPLWPAASRPEH
;
A
#
# COMPACT_ATOMS: atom_id res chain seq x y z
N HIS A 1 35.30 -1.89 -22.38
CA HIS A 1 35.57 -2.51 -21.07
C HIS A 1 35.23 -1.53 -19.96
N VAL A 2 34.04 -1.64 -19.39
CA VAL A 2 33.69 -1.05 -18.09
C VAL A 2 33.05 -2.19 -17.31
N ARG A 3 33.72 -2.60 -16.22
CA ARG A 3 33.27 -3.70 -15.36
C ARG A 3 32.04 -3.28 -14.59
N ALA A 4 31.02 -4.13 -14.66
CA ALA A 4 29.94 -4.20 -13.70
C ALA A 4 30.49 -4.80 -12.40
N ASP A 5 30.39 -4.05 -11.32
CA ASP A 5 30.43 -4.55 -9.94
C ASP A 5 29.60 -3.57 -9.11
N MET A 6 28.29 -3.64 -9.30
CA MET A 6 27.33 -3.03 -8.36
C MET A 6 26.70 -4.20 -7.62
N GLN A 7 27.30 -4.52 -6.47
CA GLN A 7 26.74 -5.46 -5.51
C GLN A 7 25.35 -4.97 -5.13
N LEU A 8 24.31 -5.73 -5.47
CA LEU A 8 22.98 -5.59 -4.86
C LEU A 8 23.16 -5.81 -3.36
N ALA A 9 23.24 -4.72 -2.60
CA ALA A 9 23.08 -4.75 -1.16
C ALA A 9 21.61 -5.09 -0.88
N LEU A 10 21.33 -6.39 -0.72
CA LEU A 10 20.19 -6.84 0.05
C LEU A 10 20.36 -6.27 1.47
N ILE A 11 19.73 -5.13 1.74
CA ILE A 11 19.60 -4.63 3.10
C ILE A 11 18.68 -5.63 3.81
N PRO A 12 19.16 -6.38 4.83
CA PRO A 12 18.30 -7.25 5.59
C PRO A 12 17.43 -6.36 6.48
N MET A 13 16.26 -5.98 5.98
CA MET A 13 15.20 -5.48 6.86
C MET A 13 14.79 -6.65 7.76
N GLY A 14 14.82 -6.41 9.08
CA GLY A 14 14.52 -7.40 10.10
C GLY A 14 13.15 -8.07 9.92
N PRO A 15 12.88 -9.13 10.70
CA PRO A 15 11.73 -10.00 10.49
C PRO A 15 10.38 -9.24 10.44
N PRO A 16 9.36 -9.80 9.77
CA PRO A 16 8.04 -9.19 9.53
C PRO A 16 7.20 -8.86 10.78
N SER A 17 7.79 -8.98 11.97
CA SER A 17 7.17 -8.69 13.26
C SER A 17 7.31 -7.24 13.74
N THR A 18 8.10 -6.38 13.08
CA THR A 18 8.50 -5.04 13.58
C THR A 18 7.38 -4.02 13.76
N GLY A 19 6.24 -4.16 13.08
CA GLY A 19 5.11 -3.22 13.26
C GLY A 19 4.36 -3.36 14.59
N LYS A 20 4.25 -4.59 15.11
CA LYS A 20 3.59 -4.86 16.40
C LYS A 20 4.31 -4.26 17.62
N PRO A 21 5.64 -4.39 17.77
CA PRO A 21 6.34 -3.82 18.91
C PRO A 21 6.33 -2.29 18.88
N VAL A 22 6.34 -1.65 17.70
CA VAL A 22 6.25 -0.18 17.60
C VAL A 22 4.89 0.32 18.07
N ALA A 23 3.80 -0.24 17.54
CA ALA A 23 2.44 0.14 17.93
C ALA A 23 2.21 -0.11 19.43
N LEU A 24 2.65 -1.28 19.93
CA LEU A 24 2.55 -1.61 21.35
C LEU A 24 3.37 -0.66 22.23
N ALA A 25 4.61 -0.35 21.84
CA ALA A 25 5.46 0.55 22.61
C ALA A 25 4.88 1.97 22.66
N ALA A 26 4.37 2.48 21.53
CA ALA A 26 3.70 3.78 21.50
C ALA A 26 2.42 3.79 22.35
N ALA A 27 1.60 2.74 22.26
CA ALA A 27 0.40 2.61 23.09
C ALA A 27 0.73 2.56 24.59
N LEU A 28 1.77 1.83 24.98
CA LEU A 28 2.23 1.79 26.38
C LEU A 28 2.74 3.16 26.84
N GLN A 29 3.55 3.86 26.03
CA GLN A 29 4.00 5.22 26.36
C GLN A 29 2.84 6.18 26.56
N HIS A 30 1.80 6.10 25.73
CA HIS A 30 0.58 6.89 25.89
C HIS A 30 -0.14 6.57 27.21
N ILE A 31 -0.29 5.28 27.53
CA ILE A 31 -0.90 4.82 28.80
C ILE A 31 -0.08 5.29 30.01
N ASP A 32 1.25 5.33 29.90
CA ASP A 32 2.14 5.81 30.94
C ASP A 32 2.16 7.35 31.06
N GLY A 33 1.38 8.07 30.23
CA GLY A 33 1.21 9.52 30.26
C GLY A 33 2.16 10.30 29.34
N ASP A 34 3.05 9.63 28.60
CA ASP A 34 3.93 10.24 27.60
C ASP A 34 3.28 10.23 26.20
N THR A 35 2.14 10.92 26.06
CA THR A 35 1.39 11.00 24.80
C THR A 35 2.19 11.68 23.68
N ALA A 36 2.94 12.74 24.01
CA ALA A 36 3.78 13.44 23.04
C ALA A 36 4.89 12.52 22.50
N GLY A 37 5.58 11.78 23.38
CA GLY A 37 6.60 10.81 22.98
C GLY A 37 6.01 9.61 22.22
N ALA A 38 4.79 9.18 22.54
CA ALA A 38 4.08 8.15 21.79
C ALA A 38 3.81 8.58 20.33
N LEU A 39 3.28 9.79 20.12
CA LEU A 39 3.05 10.35 18.78
C LEU A 39 4.36 10.55 18.02
N ASP A 40 5.38 11.11 18.67
CA ASP A 40 6.69 11.33 18.05
C ASP A 40 7.28 10.02 17.53
N ARG A 41 7.22 8.95 18.34
CA ARG A 41 7.65 7.61 17.92
C ARG A 41 6.91 7.13 16.68
N LEU A 42 5.58 7.21 16.67
CA LEU A 42 4.77 6.77 15.53
C LEU A 42 5.14 7.53 14.27
N CYS A 43 5.29 8.86 14.37
CA CYS A 43 5.61 9.73 13.26
C CYS A 43 7.04 9.52 12.71
N ILE A 44 8.03 9.26 13.57
CA ILE A 44 9.38 8.86 13.15
C ILE A 44 9.34 7.56 12.34
N HIS A 45 8.55 6.57 12.78
CA HIS A 45 8.42 5.30 12.08
C HIS A 45 7.70 5.45 10.74
N ILE A 46 6.63 6.26 10.67
CA ILE A 46 5.94 6.55 9.41
C ILE A 46 6.88 7.28 8.44
N THR A 47 7.60 8.30 8.89
CA THR A 47 8.60 9.02 8.07
C THR A 47 9.69 8.09 7.55
N SER A 48 10.22 7.22 8.41
CA SER A 48 11.22 6.22 8.03
C SER A 48 10.69 5.27 6.97
N TRP A 49 9.44 4.81 7.11
CA TRP A 49 8.81 3.96 6.11
C TRP A 49 8.61 4.69 4.78
N ARG A 50 8.17 5.97 4.77
CA ARG A 50 8.00 6.76 3.54
C ARG A 50 9.30 6.81 2.74
N GLN A 51 10.42 7.09 3.42
CA GLN A 51 11.75 7.11 2.82
C GLN A 51 12.18 5.73 2.27
N LEU A 52 11.95 4.67 3.04
CA LEU A 52 12.28 3.30 2.62
C LEU A 52 11.42 2.83 1.44
N ARG A 53 10.14 3.20 1.44
CA ARG A 53 9.19 2.83 0.39
C ARG A 53 9.62 3.34 -0.97
N ALA A 54 10.04 4.61 -1.05
CA ALA A 54 10.53 5.22 -2.28
C ALA A 54 11.72 4.46 -2.90
N GLN A 55 12.43 3.65 -2.09
CA GLN A 55 13.57 2.84 -2.51
C GLN A 55 13.28 1.33 -2.58
N SER A 56 12.08 0.88 -2.19
CA SER A 56 11.72 -0.53 -2.18
C SER A 56 11.59 -1.07 -3.61
N ASN A 57 12.34 -2.13 -3.91
CA ASN A 57 12.18 -2.92 -5.13
C ASN A 57 11.49 -4.27 -4.86
N ASN A 58 10.92 -4.49 -3.67
CA ASN A 58 10.27 -5.75 -3.32
C ASN A 58 8.77 -5.50 -3.06
N LEU A 59 7.92 -6.08 -3.91
CA LEU A 59 6.46 -5.94 -3.83
C LEU A 59 5.89 -6.46 -2.50
N ILE A 60 6.38 -7.61 -2.01
CA ILE A 60 5.91 -8.20 -0.76
C ILE A 60 6.27 -7.28 0.42
N THR A 61 7.50 -6.76 0.43
CA THR A 61 7.96 -5.83 1.46
C THR A 61 7.19 -4.52 1.43
N ASP A 62 6.88 -3.98 0.25
CA ASP A 62 6.02 -2.79 0.11
C ASP A 62 4.64 -3.05 0.72
N MET A 63 3.98 -4.15 0.35
CA MET A 63 2.66 -4.51 0.87
C MET A 63 2.65 -4.74 2.38
N LEU A 64 3.70 -5.35 2.93
CA LEU A 64 3.84 -5.52 4.36
C LEU A 64 4.02 -4.16 5.06
N GLY A 65 4.84 -3.28 4.49
CA GLY A 65 5.03 -1.91 4.99
C GLY A 65 3.72 -1.13 5.03
N ILE A 66 2.92 -1.17 3.96
CA ILE A 66 1.57 -0.58 3.91
C ILE A 66 0.71 -1.11 5.06
N ALA A 67 0.70 -2.42 5.30
CA ALA A 67 -0.08 -3.02 6.39
C ALA A 67 0.37 -2.54 7.78
N ILE A 68 1.68 -2.33 7.98
CA ILE A 68 2.23 -1.77 9.23
C ILE A 68 1.80 -0.31 9.39
N ILE A 69 1.98 0.52 8.38
CA ILE A 69 1.63 1.96 8.44
C ILE A 69 0.15 2.17 8.65
N ASN A 70 -0.70 1.34 8.05
CA ASN A 70 -2.14 1.38 8.30
C ASN A 70 -2.50 1.21 9.78
N ARG A 71 -1.71 0.45 10.55
CA ARG A 71 -1.91 0.30 12.00
C ARG A 71 -1.36 1.49 12.78
N LEU A 72 -0.17 1.98 12.40
CA LEU A 72 0.42 3.14 13.06
C LEU A 72 -0.43 4.40 12.85
N LEU A 73 -0.96 4.60 11.65
CA LEU A 73 -1.85 5.71 11.33
C LEU A 73 -3.16 5.65 12.11
N ARG A 74 -3.73 4.46 12.29
CA ARG A 74 -4.91 4.27 13.15
C ARG A 74 -4.61 4.63 14.60
N LEU A 75 -3.53 4.11 15.17
CA LEU A 75 -3.15 4.40 16.54
C LEU A 75 -2.85 5.90 16.75
N ALA A 76 -2.19 6.54 15.79
CA ALA A 76 -1.95 7.98 15.83
C ALA A 76 -3.28 8.78 15.83
N ALA A 77 -4.27 8.33 15.07
CA ALA A 77 -5.59 8.96 15.04
C ALA A 77 -6.38 8.74 16.34
N GLU A 78 -6.29 7.54 16.93
CA GLU A 78 -6.89 7.21 18.23
C GLU A 78 -6.32 8.12 19.32
N ILE A 79 -4.99 8.25 19.40
CA ILE A 79 -4.32 9.15 20.34
C ILE A 79 -4.72 10.62 20.11
N ALA A 80 -4.73 11.06 18.84
CA ALA A 80 -5.11 12.43 18.49
C ALA A 80 -6.59 12.74 18.82
N ALA A 81 -7.47 11.76 18.73
CA ALA A 81 -8.87 11.92 19.12
C ALA A 81 -9.04 12.01 20.64
N GLU A 82 -8.21 11.31 21.42
CA GLU A 82 -8.26 11.37 22.89
C GLU A 82 -7.69 12.68 23.46
N VAL A 83 -6.68 13.26 22.81
CA VAL A 83 -5.99 14.47 23.31
C VAL A 83 -5.90 15.54 22.20
N PRO A 84 -7.02 16.15 21.80
CA PRO A 84 -7.07 17.05 20.66
C PRO A 84 -6.23 18.34 20.83
N ASP A 85 -6.04 18.80 22.07
CA ASP A 85 -5.28 20.01 22.39
C ASP A 85 -3.76 19.79 22.45
N LEU A 86 -3.29 18.55 22.28
CA LEU A 86 -1.86 18.24 22.36
C LEU A 86 -1.13 18.86 21.16
N PRO A 87 -0.07 19.68 21.39
CA PRO A 87 0.76 20.16 20.30
C PRO A 87 1.36 19.00 19.51
N ARG A 88 1.21 19.02 18.19
CA ARG A 88 1.74 17.98 17.30
C ARG A 88 3.28 18.06 17.29
N PRO A 89 4.00 16.96 17.53
CA PRO A 89 5.46 16.93 17.39
C PRO A 89 5.91 17.30 15.97
N ASP A 90 7.07 17.94 15.85
CA ASP A 90 7.64 18.34 14.54
C ASP A 90 7.80 17.15 13.58
N SER A 91 8.11 15.97 14.13
CA SER A 91 8.25 14.72 13.35
C SER A 91 6.96 14.32 12.63
N CYS A 92 5.80 14.77 13.12
CA CYS A 92 4.50 14.41 12.56
C CYS A 92 4.09 15.24 11.35
N ALA A 93 4.68 16.43 11.15
CA ALA A 93 4.32 17.31 10.03
C ALA A 93 4.57 16.61 8.69
N ALA A 94 5.76 16.06 8.49
CA ALA A 94 6.09 15.29 7.31
C ALA A 94 5.53 13.85 7.38
N ALA A 95 5.38 13.26 8.57
CA ALA A 95 4.88 11.89 8.67
C ALA A 95 3.44 11.74 8.17
N LEU A 96 2.57 12.70 8.52
CA LEU A 96 1.11 12.60 8.35
C LEU A 96 0.57 13.46 7.21
N SER A 97 1.45 14.09 6.42
CA SER A 97 1.04 14.81 5.22
C SER A 97 0.42 13.87 4.18
N LEU A 98 -0.23 14.46 3.18
CA LEU A 98 -0.67 13.69 2.01
C LEU A 98 0.52 13.00 1.33
N LEU A 99 0.24 11.84 0.73
CA LEU A 99 1.22 11.08 -0.03
C LEU A 99 1.46 11.73 -1.40
N GLU A 100 2.73 11.79 -1.77
CA GLU A 100 3.17 12.29 -3.06
C GLU A 100 3.01 11.22 -4.15
N ASP A 101 2.98 11.64 -5.42
CA ASP A 101 2.78 10.74 -6.56
C ASP A 101 3.86 9.66 -6.64
N ASP A 102 5.11 10.02 -6.32
CA ASP A 102 6.25 9.11 -6.34
C ASP A 102 6.16 8.01 -5.28
N GLU A 103 5.54 8.30 -4.14
CA GLU A 103 5.24 7.32 -3.09
C GLU A 103 4.16 6.33 -3.49
N LEU A 104 3.33 6.67 -4.48
CA LEU A 104 2.27 5.80 -4.99
C LEU A 104 2.71 4.99 -6.22
N LEU A 105 3.81 5.35 -6.87
CA LEU A 105 4.35 4.61 -8.01
C LEU A 105 4.91 3.24 -7.58
N GLN A 106 4.52 2.19 -8.30
CA GLN A 106 4.93 0.81 -7.99
C GLN A 106 5.98 0.24 -8.95
N CYS A 107 6.46 1.01 -9.92
CA CYS A 107 7.41 0.53 -10.93
C CYS A 107 8.66 -0.12 -10.30
N ARG A 108 9.25 0.47 -9.26
CA ARG A 108 10.42 -0.11 -8.59
C ARG A 108 10.11 -1.47 -7.95
N ALA A 109 9.00 -1.57 -7.23
CA ALA A 109 8.56 -2.82 -6.60
C ALA A 109 8.31 -3.92 -7.63
N PHE A 110 7.69 -3.58 -8.77
CA PHE A 110 7.46 -4.53 -9.87
C PHE A 110 8.73 -4.85 -10.65
N ALA A 111 9.67 -3.92 -10.78
CA ALA A 111 10.97 -4.18 -11.41
C ALA A 111 11.75 -5.25 -10.63
N GLY A 112 11.77 -5.21 -9.29
CA GLY A 112 12.41 -6.26 -8.51
C GLY A 112 11.60 -7.57 -8.46
N GLU A 113 10.26 -7.51 -8.55
CA GLU A 113 9.44 -8.72 -8.79
C GLU A 113 9.85 -9.39 -10.11
N HIS A 114 10.09 -8.62 -11.17
CA HIS A 114 10.60 -9.14 -12.43
C HIS A 114 11.98 -9.80 -12.26
N GLU A 115 12.91 -9.17 -11.54
CA GLU A 115 14.24 -9.75 -11.26
C GLU A 115 14.13 -11.06 -10.48
N LEU A 116 13.23 -11.12 -9.48
CA LEU A 116 12.95 -12.35 -8.73
C LEU A 116 12.47 -13.46 -9.66
N TRP A 117 11.52 -13.18 -10.54
CA TRP A 117 11.04 -14.17 -11.52
C TRP A 117 12.13 -14.62 -12.49
N GLN A 118 12.98 -13.71 -12.97
CA GLN A 118 14.12 -14.06 -13.82
C GLN A 118 15.09 -14.99 -13.07
N ALA A 119 15.37 -14.71 -11.80
CA ALA A 119 16.19 -15.55 -10.94
C ALA A 119 15.56 -16.96 -10.79
N LEU A 120 14.27 -17.05 -10.46
CA LEU A 120 13.57 -18.35 -10.35
C LEU A 120 13.62 -19.15 -11.66
N LEU A 121 13.35 -18.50 -12.80
CA LEU A 121 13.33 -19.15 -14.12
C LEU A 121 14.72 -19.43 -14.69
N SER A 122 15.79 -18.92 -14.07
CA SER A 122 17.18 -19.16 -14.47
C SER A 122 17.89 -20.16 -13.57
N GLY A 123 17.57 -20.16 -12.27
CA GLY A 123 18.11 -21.07 -11.27
C GLY A 123 17.46 -22.45 -11.29
N ALA A 124 16.24 -22.55 -11.81
CA ALA A 124 15.69 -23.84 -12.15
C ALA A 124 16.40 -24.38 -13.40
N THR A 125 17.21 -25.41 -13.20
CA THR A 125 17.86 -26.10 -14.32
C THR A 125 16.79 -26.67 -15.26
N GLU A 126 17.08 -26.77 -16.56
CA GLU A 126 16.20 -27.49 -17.51
C GLU A 126 15.92 -28.92 -17.00
N GLU A 127 16.85 -29.49 -16.23
CA GLU A 127 16.76 -30.81 -15.59
C GLU A 127 15.78 -30.84 -14.39
N GLU A 128 15.71 -29.79 -13.56
CA GLU A 128 14.81 -29.71 -12.39
C GLU A 128 13.38 -29.28 -12.74
N LEU A 129 13.20 -28.36 -13.68
CA LEU A 129 11.87 -27.95 -14.15
C LEU A 129 11.29 -28.93 -15.17
N LEU A 130 12.16 -29.68 -15.89
CA LEU A 130 11.74 -30.54 -16.99
C LEU A 130 12.53 -31.88 -17.12
N LEU A 131 12.12 -32.87 -16.35
CA LEU A 131 11.49 -34.08 -16.91
C LEU A 131 12.40 -35.15 -17.54
N ASP A 132 12.41 -36.35 -16.92
CA ASP A 132 12.89 -37.65 -17.44
C ASP A 132 12.26 -38.09 -18.79
N THR A 133 11.54 -37.22 -19.50
CA THR A 133 10.80 -37.58 -20.72
C THR A 133 10.85 -36.49 -21.80
N PRO A 134 11.34 -36.79 -23.02
CA PRO A 134 11.62 -35.80 -24.07
C PRO A 134 10.37 -35.09 -24.63
N TRP A 135 9.17 -35.68 -24.52
CA TRP A 135 7.94 -35.05 -25.02
C TRP A 135 7.50 -33.83 -24.20
N LYS A 136 7.95 -33.74 -22.95
CA LYS A 136 7.61 -32.65 -22.04
C LYS A 136 8.29 -31.31 -22.39
N ALA A 137 9.45 -31.37 -23.05
CA ALA A 137 10.10 -30.21 -23.66
C ALA A 137 9.25 -29.56 -24.78
N LEU A 138 8.30 -30.29 -25.39
CA LEU A 138 7.40 -29.74 -26.41
C LEU A 138 6.35 -28.80 -25.81
N PHE A 139 6.09 -28.89 -24.51
CA PHE A 139 5.03 -28.15 -23.81
C PHE A 139 5.56 -26.99 -22.95
N TRP A 140 6.89 -26.85 -22.86
CA TRP A 140 7.56 -25.78 -22.14
C TRP A 140 8.50 -25.00 -23.04
N ASN A 141 8.25 -23.71 -23.16
CA ASN A 141 9.11 -22.79 -23.88
C ASN A 141 9.63 -21.72 -22.90
N PRO A 142 10.88 -21.85 -22.40
CA PRO A 142 11.40 -20.98 -21.35
C PRO A 142 11.53 -19.53 -21.81
N ARG A 143 11.82 -19.30 -23.10
CA ARG A 143 11.89 -17.95 -23.68
C ARG A 143 10.52 -17.30 -23.69
N HIS A 144 9.49 -18.04 -24.12
CA HIS A 144 8.12 -17.53 -24.11
C HIS A 144 7.60 -17.31 -22.69
N THR A 145 7.86 -18.22 -21.75
CA THR A 145 7.49 -18.03 -20.33
C THR A 145 8.14 -16.79 -19.73
N ARG A 146 9.44 -16.58 -19.93
CA ARG A 146 10.14 -15.36 -19.46
C ARG A 146 9.55 -14.09 -20.09
N ALA A 147 9.21 -14.13 -21.38
CA ALA A 147 8.58 -13.01 -22.05
C ALA A 147 7.20 -12.69 -21.45
N LEU A 148 6.38 -13.71 -21.20
CA LEU A 148 5.07 -13.53 -20.57
C LEU A 148 5.19 -12.92 -19.17
N VAL A 149 6.10 -13.44 -18.34
CA VAL A 149 6.31 -12.92 -16.97
C VAL A 149 6.78 -11.47 -16.95
N ALA A 150 7.50 -11.02 -17.99
CA ALA A 150 7.91 -9.62 -18.11
C ALA A 150 6.75 -8.64 -18.34
N LEU A 151 5.62 -9.11 -18.91
CA LEU A 151 4.54 -8.23 -19.35
C LEU A 151 3.86 -7.50 -18.19
N GLN A 152 3.49 -8.22 -17.12
CA GLN A 152 2.75 -7.60 -16.01
C GLN A 152 3.57 -6.54 -15.26
N PRO A 153 4.81 -6.83 -14.79
CA PRO A 153 5.63 -5.82 -14.13
C PRO A 153 5.87 -4.58 -15.00
N ALA A 154 6.06 -4.77 -16.31
CA ALA A 154 6.33 -3.67 -17.22
C ALA A 154 5.16 -2.65 -17.30
N LEU A 155 3.91 -3.08 -17.08
CA LEU A 155 2.75 -2.17 -17.08
C LEU A 155 2.84 -1.11 -15.99
N PHE A 156 3.42 -1.45 -14.83
CA PHE A 156 3.58 -0.52 -13.71
C PHE A 156 4.69 0.52 -13.94
N CYS A 157 5.51 0.33 -14.98
CA CYS A 157 6.56 1.26 -15.37
C CYS A 157 6.18 2.15 -16.57
N GLN A 158 4.95 2.02 -17.08
CA GLN A 158 4.46 2.83 -18.20
C GLN A 158 3.86 4.15 -17.73
N THR A 159 3.85 5.13 -18.64
CA THR A 159 3.18 6.43 -18.42
C THR A 159 1.70 6.27 -18.12
N THR A 160 1.02 5.28 -18.71
CA THR A 160 -0.38 4.96 -18.39
C THR A 160 -0.60 4.68 -16.91
N HIS A 161 0.35 4.01 -16.24
CA HIS A 161 0.24 3.78 -14.80
C HIS A 161 0.58 5.04 -13.99
N ALA A 162 1.60 5.80 -14.39
CA ALA A 162 1.90 7.09 -13.76
C ALA A 162 0.71 8.05 -13.82
N ASP A 163 0.02 8.08 -14.96
CA ASP A 163 -1.22 8.82 -15.18
C ASP A 163 -2.37 8.36 -14.26
N ARG A 164 -2.51 7.03 -14.07
CA ARG A 164 -3.46 6.46 -13.11
C ARG A 164 -3.16 6.93 -11.71
N VAL A 165 -1.89 6.86 -11.30
CA VAL A 165 -1.41 7.32 -9.98
C VAL A 165 -1.70 8.81 -9.77
N ALA A 166 -1.31 9.67 -10.72
CA ALA A 166 -1.53 11.11 -10.63
C ALA A 166 -3.01 11.46 -10.45
N ARG A 167 -3.90 10.75 -11.16
CA ARG A 167 -5.36 10.93 -11.07
C ARG A 167 -6.03 10.10 -9.97
N ARG A 168 -5.28 9.25 -9.26
CA ARG A 168 -5.78 8.20 -8.36
C ARG A 168 -6.93 7.40 -8.98
N SER A 169 -6.80 7.09 -10.26
CA SER A 169 -7.83 6.45 -11.05
C SER A 169 -7.66 4.94 -11.06
N LEU A 170 -8.78 4.22 -11.00
CA LEU A 170 -8.86 2.78 -11.23
C LEU A 170 -8.76 2.43 -12.71
N GLU A 171 -9.00 3.40 -13.61
CA GLU A 171 -9.16 3.17 -15.04
C GLU A 171 -7.92 3.58 -15.86
N PRO A 172 -7.56 2.82 -16.90
CA PRO A 172 -8.09 1.50 -17.25
C PRO A 172 -7.57 0.42 -16.27
N PRO A 173 -8.32 -0.68 -16.05
CA PRO A 173 -7.83 -1.78 -15.24
C PRO A 173 -6.58 -2.40 -15.87
N MET A 174 -5.66 -2.88 -15.04
CA MET A 174 -4.52 -3.65 -15.56
C MET A 174 -5.03 -4.94 -16.19
N PRO A 175 -4.67 -5.25 -17.46
CA PRO A 175 -5.03 -6.53 -18.06
C PRO A 175 -4.44 -7.66 -17.21
N GLY A 176 -5.16 -8.77 -17.04
CA GLY A 176 -4.61 -9.97 -16.41
C GLY A 176 -3.67 -10.73 -17.36
N PHE A 177 -3.02 -11.77 -16.84
CA PHE A 177 -2.35 -12.74 -17.70
C PHE A 177 -3.38 -13.52 -18.50
N SER A 178 -3.17 -13.64 -19.80
CA SER A 178 -3.92 -14.57 -20.64
C SER A 178 -3.03 -15.09 -21.76
N CYS A 179 -3.18 -16.38 -22.07
CA CYS A 179 -2.60 -16.97 -23.27
C CYS A 179 -3.69 -17.21 -24.30
N ASP A 180 -3.39 -16.95 -25.57
CA ASP A 180 -4.24 -17.36 -26.68
C ASP A 180 -4.08 -18.86 -27.02
N GLY A 181 -4.82 -19.33 -28.04
CA GLY A 181 -4.78 -20.74 -28.46
C GLY A 181 -3.41 -21.19 -28.98
N TRP A 182 -2.69 -20.32 -29.68
CA TRP A 182 -1.36 -20.62 -30.22
C TRP A 182 -0.30 -20.65 -29.13
N GLN A 183 -0.33 -19.69 -28.22
CA GLN A 183 0.52 -19.61 -27.05
C GLN A 183 0.36 -20.84 -26.15
N ARG A 184 -0.88 -21.32 -25.96
CA ARG A 184 -1.14 -22.58 -25.24
C ARG A 184 -0.63 -23.81 -25.99
N ALA A 185 -0.68 -23.83 -27.31
CA ALA A 185 -0.19 -24.96 -28.10
C ALA A 185 1.33 -25.14 -28.01
N PHE A 186 2.08 -24.03 -27.95
CA PHE A 186 3.56 -24.04 -27.93
C PHE A 186 4.20 -23.83 -26.54
N ASN A 187 3.41 -23.50 -25.52
CA ASN A 187 3.88 -23.28 -24.15
C ASN A 187 2.78 -23.57 -23.11
N SER A 188 2.14 -24.74 -23.19
CA SER A 188 1.02 -25.06 -22.29
C SER A 188 1.43 -25.01 -20.82
N SER A 189 2.60 -25.53 -20.46
CA SER A 189 3.10 -25.53 -19.08
C SER A 189 3.38 -24.11 -18.57
N GLY A 190 4.05 -23.27 -19.36
CA GLY A 190 4.27 -21.87 -19.00
C GLY A 190 2.97 -21.07 -18.89
N CYS A 191 2.03 -21.31 -19.79
CA CYS A 191 0.70 -20.72 -19.70
C CYS A 191 -0.06 -21.20 -18.45
N ILE A 192 -0.02 -22.49 -18.07
CA ILE A 192 -0.69 -22.98 -16.85
C ILE A 192 -0.10 -22.31 -15.60
N VAL A 193 1.22 -22.21 -15.50
CA VAL A 193 1.91 -21.56 -14.37
C VAL A 193 1.44 -20.11 -14.20
N LEU A 194 1.15 -19.41 -15.29
CA LEU A 194 0.75 -18.00 -15.28
C LEU A 194 -0.77 -17.79 -15.32
N ASN A 195 -1.56 -18.77 -15.79
CA ASN A 195 -3.01 -18.69 -15.93
C ASN A 195 -3.76 -18.83 -14.60
N GLY A 196 -3.04 -19.00 -13.49
CA GLY A 196 -3.56 -18.87 -12.13
C GLY A 196 -3.30 -17.51 -11.48
N SER A 197 -2.51 -16.64 -12.13
CA SER A 197 -2.18 -15.32 -11.62
C SER A 197 -3.25 -14.31 -12.05
N ASN A 198 -4.05 -13.82 -11.09
CA ASN A 198 -4.95 -12.70 -11.32
C ASN A 198 -4.17 -11.45 -11.78
N SER A 199 -4.88 -10.46 -12.32
CA SER A 199 -4.30 -9.14 -12.55
C SER A 199 -3.64 -8.62 -11.27
N ASN A 200 -2.46 -8.03 -11.41
CA ASN A 200 -1.73 -7.42 -10.31
C ASN A 200 -2.36 -6.10 -9.84
N ASP A 201 -3.49 -5.67 -10.42
CA ASP A 201 -4.19 -4.43 -10.07
C ASP A 201 -4.59 -4.36 -8.58
N ARG A 202 -4.81 -5.52 -7.95
CA ARG A 202 -5.09 -5.56 -6.50
C ARG A 202 -3.98 -4.92 -5.66
N TYR A 203 -2.73 -5.04 -6.09
CA TYR A 203 -1.61 -4.37 -5.40
C TYR A 203 -1.69 -2.86 -5.54
N TYR A 204 -2.16 -2.35 -6.67
CA TYR A 204 -2.40 -0.91 -6.86
C TYR A 204 -3.59 -0.43 -6.04
N HIS A 205 -4.67 -1.22 -5.94
CA HIS A 205 -5.81 -0.90 -5.10
C HIS A 205 -5.40 -0.70 -3.64
N ARG A 206 -4.48 -1.52 -3.12
CA ARG A 206 -3.93 -1.36 -1.76
C ARG A 206 -3.13 -0.08 -1.57
N VAL A 207 -2.47 0.42 -2.62
CA VAL A 207 -1.76 1.71 -2.60
C VAL A 207 -2.75 2.87 -2.62
N LEU A 208 -3.80 2.79 -3.43
CA LEU A 208 -4.89 3.77 -3.41
C LEU A 208 -5.61 3.79 -2.06
N ASP A 209 -5.84 2.62 -1.46
CA ASP A 209 -6.42 2.52 -0.12
C ASP A 209 -5.50 3.10 0.94
N LEU A 210 -4.18 3.07 0.76
CA LEU A 210 -3.27 3.77 1.66
C LEU A 210 -3.43 5.29 1.54
N ASP A 211 -3.42 5.83 0.31
CA ASP A 211 -3.63 7.27 0.06
C ASP A 211 -4.96 7.76 0.65
N ALA A 212 -6.03 6.98 0.47
CA ALA A 212 -7.34 7.24 1.06
C ALA A 212 -7.30 7.38 2.59
N ARG A 213 -6.47 6.58 3.28
CA ARG A 213 -6.36 6.59 4.74
C ARG A 213 -5.57 7.78 5.25
N PHE A 214 -4.51 8.18 4.55
CA PHE A 214 -3.79 9.44 4.86
C PHE A 214 -4.72 10.65 4.68
N ARG A 215 -5.53 10.67 3.63
CA ARG A 215 -6.57 11.69 3.43
C ARG A 215 -7.61 11.67 4.54
N LEU A 216 -8.06 10.50 4.97
CA LEU A 216 -9.01 10.37 6.09
C LEU A 216 -8.42 10.94 7.39
N PHE A 217 -7.14 10.68 7.66
CA PHE A 217 -6.45 11.24 8.82
C PHE A 217 -6.43 12.77 8.77
N GLN A 218 -6.00 13.34 7.65
CA GLN A 218 -5.96 14.80 7.43
C GLN A 218 -7.35 15.43 7.49
N LEU A 219 -8.37 14.72 7.00
CA LEU A 219 -9.76 15.14 7.07
C LEU A 219 -10.27 15.18 8.51
N ALA A 220 -9.97 14.15 9.31
CA ALA A 220 -10.31 14.13 10.72
C ALA A 220 -9.66 15.31 11.46
N ASP A 221 -8.37 15.57 11.18
CA ASP A 221 -7.64 16.70 11.75
C ASP A 221 -8.27 18.06 11.40
N TRP A 222 -8.60 18.25 10.12
CA TRP A 222 -9.27 19.47 9.65
C TRP A 222 -10.65 19.66 10.30
N ILE A 223 -11.46 18.60 10.40
CA ILE A 223 -12.77 18.66 11.08
C ILE A 223 -12.60 19.05 12.54
N ARG A 224 -11.63 18.45 13.26
CA ARG A 224 -11.36 18.79 14.67
C ARG A 224 -10.94 20.24 14.88
N SER A 225 -10.25 20.83 13.90
CA SER A 225 -9.87 22.24 13.94
C SER A 225 -11.01 23.23 13.67
N GLN A 226 -12.19 22.75 13.24
CA GLN A 226 -13.36 23.62 13.07
C GLN A 226 -14.03 23.89 14.42
N ASP A 227 -14.50 25.12 14.63
CA ASP A 227 -15.13 25.50 15.90
C ASP A 227 -16.39 24.67 16.19
N GLY A 228 -16.39 24.00 17.35
CA GLY A 228 -17.55 23.45 18.06
C GLY A 228 -18.47 22.52 17.27
N HIS A 229 -18.18 21.21 17.25
CA HIS A 229 -19.05 20.12 16.77
C HIS A 229 -19.97 20.52 15.59
N ALA A 230 -19.42 21.25 14.62
CA ALA A 230 -20.16 21.68 13.46
C ALA A 230 -20.73 20.45 12.74
N ASP A 231 -21.85 20.62 12.02
CA ASP A 231 -22.47 19.55 11.26
C ASP A 231 -21.42 18.91 10.34
N VAL A 232 -20.95 17.72 10.73
CA VAL A 232 -19.87 17.00 10.03
C VAL A 232 -20.29 16.71 8.59
N SER A 233 -21.58 16.54 8.32
CA SER A 233 -22.09 16.34 6.96
C SER A 233 -21.89 17.59 6.11
N ALA A 234 -22.11 18.77 6.68
CA ALA A 234 -21.83 20.05 6.01
C ALA A 234 -20.31 20.22 5.80
N LEU A 235 -19.50 19.90 6.80
CA LEU A 235 -18.03 19.95 6.67
C LEU A 235 -17.50 19.00 5.59
N LEU A 236 -18.05 17.80 5.46
CA LEU A 236 -17.69 16.88 4.38
C LEU A 236 -17.99 17.46 2.99
N ALA A 237 -19.06 18.26 2.85
CA ALA A 237 -19.38 18.95 1.61
C ALA A 237 -18.41 20.12 1.31
N GLU A 238 -17.88 20.74 2.35
CA GLU A 238 -16.93 21.86 2.30
C GLU A 238 -15.45 21.43 2.34
N MET A 239 -15.19 20.12 2.42
CA MET A 239 -13.84 19.54 2.52
C MET A 239 -12.84 20.19 1.53
N PRO A 240 -11.60 20.50 1.95
CA PRO A 240 -10.54 21.04 1.10
C PRO A 240 -10.35 20.27 -0.20
N GLN A 241 -10.03 20.99 -1.28
CA GLN A 241 -9.90 20.40 -2.62
C GLN A 241 -8.83 19.32 -2.66
N GLU A 242 -7.75 19.50 -1.91
CA GLU A 242 -6.62 18.58 -1.83
C GLU A 242 -7.00 17.24 -1.22
N LEU A 243 -8.08 17.17 -0.43
CA LEU A 243 -8.59 15.93 0.18
C LEU A 243 -9.65 15.24 -0.70
N ARG A 244 -10.27 15.97 -1.63
CA ARG A 244 -11.28 15.43 -2.56
C ARG A 244 -10.64 14.47 -3.55
N ASN A 245 -11.29 13.33 -3.75
CA ASN A 245 -10.92 12.37 -4.76
C ASN A 245 -12.14 11.56 -5.20
N PRO A 246 -12.47 11.48 -6.50
CA PRO A 246 -13.65 10.74 -6.97
C PRO A 246 -13.56 9.23 -6.72
N ALA A 247 -12.37 8.67 -6.48
CA ALA A 247 -12.20 7.26 -6.13
C ALA A 247 -12.56 6.94 -4.67
N TYR A 248 -12.69 7.95 -3.80
CA TYR A 248 -12.91 7.76 -2.37
C TYR A 248 -14.24 8.40 -1.95
N ARG A 249 -15.03 7.65 -1.16
CA ARG A 249 -16.21 8.18 -0.48
C ARG A 249 -15.90 8.33 1.00
N PHE A 250 -16.07 9.53 1.52
CA PHE A 250 -15.95 9.85 2.95
C PHE A 250 -17.34 9.95 3.57
N GLU A 251 -17.52 9.36 4.76
CA GLU A 251 -18.79 9.38 5.48
C GLU A 251 -18.55 9.50 6.99
N LEU A 252 -19.54 10.07 7.69
CA LEU A 252 -19.65 9.95 9.13
C LEU A 252 -20.56 8.75 9.47
N ASP A 253 -20.04 7.87 10.32
CA ASP A 253 -20.83 6.89 11.05
C ASP A 253 -21.29 7.52 12.36
N ALA A 254 -22.46 8.16 12.34
CA ALA A 254 -22.98 8.93 13.46
C ALA A 254 -23.35 8.06 14.68
N GLU A 255 -23.60 6.77 14.48
CA GLU A 255 -23.90 5.85 15.60
C GLU A 255 -22.64 5.59 16.44
N HIS A 256 -21.47 5.63 15.82
CA HIS A 256 -20.20 5.24 16.45
C HIS A 256 -19.19 6.40 16.55
N ASP A 257 -19.55 7.61 16.11
CA ASP A 257 -18.65 8.78 15.99
C ASP A 257 -17.38 8.48 15.19
N LEU A 258 -17.51 7.66 14.14
CA LEU A 258 -16.39 7.26 13.29
C LEU A 258 -16.43 7.99 11.96
N LEU A 259 -15.32 8.61 11.58
CA LEU A 259 -15.11 9.06 10.21
C LEU A 259 -14.58 7.87 9.40
N ARG A 260 -15.17 7.60 8.22
CA ARG A 260 -14.80 6.45 7.39
C ARG A 260 -14.55 6.80 5.93
N VAL A 261 -13.67 6.03 5.30
CA VAL A 261 -13.37 6.10 3.86
C VAL A 261 -13.59 4.76 3.18
N SER A 262 -14.18 4.77 1.99
CA SER A 262 -14.43 3.57 1.20
C SER A 262 -13.12 2.94 0.72
N GLN A 263 -13.07 1.61 0.68
CA GLN A 263 -11.92 0.85 0.19
C GLN A 263 -12.16 0.27 -1.21
N VAL A 264 -11.10 0.24 -2.01
CA VAL A 264 -11.07 -0.42 -3.31
C VAL A 264 -10.73 -1.91 -3.15
N ASP A 265 -9.72 -2.28 -2.35
CA ASP A 265 -9.46 -3.69 -1.99
C ASP A 265 -10.35 -4.10 -0.81
N THR A 266 -11.57 -4.55 -1.12
CA THR A 266 -12.57 -4.92 -0.11
C THR A 266 -12.28 -6.23 0.62
N GLY A 267 -11.12 -6.86 0.40
CA GLY A 267 -10.76 -8.13 1.03
C GLY A 267 -10.66 -8.07 2.56
N HIS A 268 -10.61 -6.87 3.15
CA HIS A 268 -10.55 -6.64 4.59
C HIS A 268 -11.71 -5.76 5.12
N GLY A 269 -12.76 -5.58 4.32
CA GLY A 269 -13.89 -4.71 4.63
C GLY A 269 -14.10 -3.63 3.56
N GLN A 270 -15.30 -3.07 3.52
CA GLN A 270 -15.64 -1.99 2.58
C GLN A 270 -15.20 -0.60 3.06
N TRP A 271 -14.89 -0.49 4.35
CA TRP A 271 -14.65 0.78 5.03
C TRP A 271 -13.40 0.69 5.90
N TRP A 272 -12.61 1.76 5.91
CA TRP A 272 -11.62 2.00 6.94
C TRP A 272 -12.02 3.25 7.72
N SER A 273 -11.97 3.16 9.05
CA SER A 273 -12.48 4.20 9.94
C SER A 273 -11.43 4.64 10.96
N LEU A 274 -11.64 5.88 11.44
CA LEU A 274 -10.93 6.53 12.54
C LEU A 274 -11.93 7.16 13.50
N PRO A 275 -11.63 7.22 14.81
CA PRO A 275 -12.42 8.02 15.74
C PRO A 275 -12.28 9.50 15.41
N LEU A 276 -13.40 10.23 15.40
CA LEU A 276 -13.38 11.67 15.23
C LEU A 276 -13.13 12.39 16.56
N TRP A 277 -13.80 11.92 17.62
CA TRP A 277 -13.82 12.49 18.96
C TRP A 277 -13.41 11.48 20.04
N PRO A 278 -13.09 11.91 21.28
CA PRO A 278 -12.83 10.98 22.37
C PRO A 278 -14.01 10.04 22.59
N ALA A 279 -13.75 8.75 22.87
CA ALA A 279 -14.81 7.77 23.12
C ALA A 279 -15.75 8.15 24.30
N ALA A 280 -15.29 9.02 25.21
CA ALA A 280 -16.04 9.53 26.37
C ALA A 280 -16.93 10.74 26.07
N SER A 281 -16.89 11.30 24.86
CA SER A 281 -17.63 12.51 24.46
C SER A 281 -19.01 12.23 23.83
N ARG A 282 -19.53 10.99 23.96
CA ARG A 282 -20.89 10.66 23.51
C ARG A 282 -21.89 11.63 24.14
N PRO A 283 -22.67 12.38 23.34
CA PRO A 283 -23.90 12.96 23.85
C PRO A 283 -24.81 11.78 24.22
N GLU A 284 -25.29 11.73 25.46
CA GLU A 284 -26.47 10.91 25.76
C GLU A 284 -27.61 11.46 24.89
N HIS A 285 -28.02 10.70 23.89
CA HIS A 285 -29.22 10.97 23.09
C HIS A 285 -30.48 10.66 23.89
#